data_AF-A0A4Y2R7M3-F1
#
_entry.id   AF-A0A4Y2R7M3-F1
#
_cell.length_a   1.000
_cell.length_b   1.000
_cell.length_c   1.000
_cell.angle_alpha   90.00
_cell.angle_beta   90.00
_cell.angle_gamma   90.00
#
_symmetry.space_group_name_H-M   'P 1'
#
loop_
_entity.id
_entity.type
_entity.pdbx_description
1 polymer ?
#
loop_
_entity_poly.entity_id
_entity_poly.type
_entity_poly.pdbx_seq_one_letter_code
_entity_poly.pdbx_strand_id
1 'polypeptide(L)'
;MLMRLLEILSGDRLPRPTKGKMRIHCLENVDKALQFLREQRVHLENLGSHDVVDGNPRLTLGLIWTIILRFQIQDITIEEVDNQETKSAKDALLLWCQMKTAGYPNVNVRNFTTSWRDGLAFNALIHKHRPDLIQYDKLSRSNAIYNLNHAFTVAEQRLGIMKLLDAEDIFVEYPDEKSIITYVVTYYHYFSKMKQETVQGRRIGNVVGQAMQSEKMIHEYETLTSNLLKWIKQTIAALSDRKFANSLFGVQQQLLAFNSYRTVEKPPKFVEKGNLEILLFTIQSRMRTTNQRMYFPPEGKTISDINRAWESLEKAEHERELALRDELIRQEKLEQLAARFDRKAGLRETWLSENQRLVSQDNFGFDLPSVEAAAKKHEAIETDIYAYEERVQAIVAVAQELETENYHDIARIQARRDNVLRLWNYLLELLRARRTRLEDSITLQQTFQEMIYILDTMEELKVSIFSIN
;
A
#
# COMPACT_ATOMS: atom_id res chain seq x y z
N MET A 1 -47.01 45.15 -25.05
CA MET A 1 -46.35 43.90 -25.48
C MET A 1 -44.89 44.14 -25.83
N LEU A 2 -44.58 45.11 -26.71
CA LEU A 2 -43.21 45.50 -27.06
C LEU A 2 -42.25 45.65 -25.87
N MET A 3 -42.63 46.41 -24.83
CA MET A 3 -41.78 46.58 -23.64
C MET A 3 -41.43 45.24 -22.97
N ARG A 4 -42.40 44.35 -22.78
CA ARG A 4 -42.16 43.02 -22.18
C ARG A 4 -41.27 42.14 -23.06
N LEU A 5 -41.43 42.23 -24.38
CA LEU A 5 -40.57 41.52 -25.32
C LEU A 5 -39.11 41.97 -25.15
N LEU A 6 -38.86 43.28 -25.04
CA LEU A 6 -37.53 43.81 -24.82
C LEU A 6 -36.95 43.35 -23.48
N GLU A 7 -37.74 43.36 -22.39
CA GLU A 7 -37.29 42.84 -21.10
C GLU A 7 -36.87 41.36 -21.16
N ILE A 8 -37.61 40.54 -21.91
CA ILE A 8 -37.31 39.11 -22.07
C ILE A 8 -36.04 38.89 -22.91
N LEU A 9 -35.88 39.66 -23.99
CA LEU A 9 -34.75 39.51 -24.90
C LEU A 9 -33.44 40.05 -24.32
N SER A 10 -33.48 41.15 -23.56
CA SER A 10 -32.28 41.73 -22.93
C SER A 10 -31.96 41.12 -21.56
N GLY A 11 -32.96 40.62 -20.84
CA GLY A 11 -32.84 40.27 -19.42
C GLY A 11 -32.91 41.48 -18.47
N ASP A 12 -32.96 42.70 -19.01
CA ASP A 12 -33.02 43.95 -18.25
C ASP A 12 -34.45 44.41 -17.98
N ARG A 13 -34.67 45.09 -16.85
CA ARG A 13 -35.98 45.66 -16.50
C ARG A 13 -36.19 47.02 -17.16
N LEU A 14 -37.30 47.19 -17.88
CA LEU A 14 -37.70 48.49 -18.44
C LEU A 14 -38.50 49.30 -17.40
N PRO A 15 -38.61 50.64 -17.58
CA PRO A 15 -39.47 51.46 -16.73
C PRO A 15 -40.92 50.95 -16.72
N ARG A 16 -41.63 51.14 -15.59
CA ARG A 16 -43.00 50.65 -15.45
C ARG A 16 -43.90 51.22 -16.57
N PRO A 17 -44.73 50.38 -17.22
CA PRO A 17 -45.61 50.83 -18.28
C PRO A 17 -46.68 51.77 -17.72
N THR A 18 -46.94 52.86 -18.43
CA THR A 18 -48.06 53.76 -18.16
C THR A 18 -49.36 52.99 -18.40
N LYS A 19 -50.24 52.96 -17.39
CA LYS A 19 -51.51 52.23 -17.44
C LYS A 19 -52.59 53.08 -18.11
N GLY A 20 -53.29 52.52 -19.10
CA GLY A 20 -54.45 53.13 -19.72
C GLY A 20 -54.58 52.74 -21.19
N LYS A 21 -55.77 52.97 -21.78
CA LYS A 21 -56.07 52.61 -23.18
C LYS A 21 -56.04 53.80 -24.15
N MET A 22 -55.96 55.03 -23.64
CA MET A 22 -55.87 56.23 -24.47
C MET A 22 -54.56 56.27 -25.25
N ARG A 23 -54.59 56.85 -26.46
CA ARG A 23 -53.44 56.96 -27.37
C ARG A 23 -52.19 57.54 -26.71
N ILE A 24 -52.34 58.52 -25.82
CA ILE A 24 -51.21 59.12 -25.08
C ILE A 24 -50.43 58.10 -24.24
N HIS A 25 -51.13 57.18 -23.56
CA HIS A 25 -50.47 56.13 -22.77
C HIS A 25 -49.72 55.13 -23.66
N CYS A 26 -50.26 54.84 -24.86
CA CYS A 26 -49.58 53.99 -25.84
C CYS A 26 -48.31 54.65 -26.37
N LEU A 27 -48.36 55.95 -26.68
CA LEU A 27 -47.20 56.74 -27.14
C LEU A 27 -46.08 56.74 -26.09
N GLU A 28 -46.40 57.02 -24.83
CA GLU A 28 -45.41 56.99 -23.75
C GLU A 28 -44.77 55.61 -23.57
N ASN A 29 -45.55 54.53 -23.69
CA ASN A 29 -45.04 53.16 -23.55
C ASN A 29 -44.13 52.76 -24.71
N VAL A 30 -44.47 53.17 -25.95
CA VAL A 30 -43.61 52.94 -27.10
C VAL A 30 -42.35 53.79 -26.99
N ASP A 31 -42.46 55.05 -26.55
CA ASP A 31 -41.30 55.94 -26.39
C ASP A 31 -40.28 55.39 -25.38
N LYS A 32 -40.76 54.87 -24.23
CA LYS A 32 -39.92 54.13 -23.26
C LYS A 32 -39.19 52.95 -23.90
N ALA A 33 -39.85 52.20 -24.79
CA ALA A 33 -39.25 51.07 -25.50
C ALA A 33 -38.20 51.52 -26.55
N LEU A 34 -38.49 52.58 -27.30
CA LEU A 34 -37.57 53.14 -28.28
C LEU A 34 -36.33 53.75 -27.61
N GLN A 35 -36.51 54.41 -26.46
CA GLN A 35 -35.41 54.94 -25.66
C GLN A 35 -34.50 53.81 -25.18
N PHE A 36 -35.05 52.72 -24.64
CA PHE A 36 -34.28 51.54 -24.24
C PHE A 36 -33.48 50.96 -25.42
N LEU A 37 -34.06 50.89 -26.61
CA LEU A 37 -33.35 50.43 -27.81
C LEU A 37 -32.20 51.36 -28.20
N ARG A 38 -32.37 52.69 -28.11
CA ARG A 38 -31.28 53.65 -28.33
C ARG A 38 -30.14 53.47 -27.34
N GLU A 39 -30.45 53.22 -26.06
CA GLU A 39 -29.46 52.91 -25.02
C GLU A 39 -28.69 51.62 -25.33
N GLN A 40 -29.36 50.62 -25.91
CA GLN A 40 -28.76 49.38 -26.40
C GLN A 40 -28.03 49.54 -27.75
N ARG A 41 -27.73 50.78 -28.17
CA ARG A 41 -27.04 51.15 -29.41
C ARG A 41 -27.74 50.70 -30.69
N VAL A 42 -29.07 50.65 -30.68
CA VAL A 42 -29.87 50.36 -31.87
C VAL A 42 -30.10 51.65 -32.67
N HIS A 43 -29.74 51.64 -33.94
CA HIS A 43 -29.98 52.76 -34.86
C HIS A 43 -31.46 52.77 -35.31
N LEU A 44 -32.20 53.79 -34.86
CA LEU A 44 -33.62 54.00 -35.16
C LEU A 44 -33.79 55.30 -35.96
N GLU A 45 -33.29 55.32 -37.20
CA GLU A 45 -33.43 56.47 -38.09
C GLU A 45 -34.87 56.54 -38.64
N ASN A 46 -35.50 57.72 -38.54
CA ASN A 46 -36.84 58.00 -39.06
C ASN A 46 -38.00 57.18 -38.45
N LEU A 47 -37.87 56.75 -37.19
CA LEU A 47 -38.94 56.06 -36.45
C LEU A 47 -39.33 56.82 -35.17
N GLY A 48 -40.59 57.24 -35.10
CA GLY A 48 -41.21 57.82 -33.92
C GLY A 48 -42.17 56.86 -33.20
N SER A 49 -42.54 57.19 -31.97
CA SER A 49 -43.53 56.44 -31.20
C SER A 49 -44.93 56.45 -31.85
N HIS A 50 -45.27 57.54 -32.55
CA HIS A 50 -46.53 57.68 -33.30
C HIS A 50 -46.63 56.70 -34.47
N ASP A 51 -45.55 56.42 -35.19
CA ASP A 51 -45.54 55.48 -36.31
C ASP A 51 -45.96 54.06 -35.91
N VAL A 52 -45.57 53.65 -34.71
CA VAL A 52 -45.91 52.32 -34.15
C VAL A 52 -47.32 52.32 -33.58
N VAL A 53 -47.72 53.38 -32.87
CA VAL A 53 -49.05 53.47 -32.23
C VAL A 53 -50.16 53.63 -33.26
N ASP A 54 -49.92 54.40 -34.32
CA ASP A 54 -50.87 54.62 -35.41
C ASP A 54 -50.87 53.47 -36.43
N GLY A 55 -50.01 52.47 -36.23
CA GLY A 55 -50.06 51.21 -36.96
C GLY A 55 -49.47 51.26 -38.37
N ASN A 56 -48.37 52.00 -38.59
CA ASN A 56 -47.65 51.95 -39.86
C ASN A 56 -46.99 50.58 -40.04
N PRO A 57 -47.46 49.71 -40.96
CA PRO A 57 -47.00 48.33 -41.04
C PRO A 57 -45.53 48.23 -41.45
N ARG A 58 -45.07 49.12 -42.34
CA ARG A 58 -43.67 49.11 -42.84
C ARG A 58 -42.69 49.48 -41.73
N LEU A 59 -43.01 50.54 -40.97
CA LEU A 59 -42.14 51.01 -39.88
C LEU A 59 -42.18 50.07 -38.67
N THR A 60 -43.35 49.48 -38.37
CA THR A 60 -43.48 48.48 -37.31
C THR A 60 -42.68 47.21 -37.61
N LEU A 61 -42.76 46.69 -38.84
CA LEU A 61 -41.93 45.55 -39.28
C LEU A 61 -40.44 45.90 -39.29
N GLY A 62 -40.10 47.13 -39.70
CA GLY A 62 -38.75 47.66 -39.61
C GLY A 62 -38.20 47.62 -38.18
N LEU A 63 -38.98 48.09 -37.21
CA LEU A 63 -38.62 48.06 -35.79
C LEU A 63 -38.39 46.62 -35.28
N ILE A 64 -39.31 45.70 -35.56
CA ILE A 64 -39.18 44.29 -35.15
C ILE A 64 -37.93 43.65 -35.76
N TRP A 65 -37.64 43.91 -37.04
CA TRP A 65 -36.41 43.43 -37.69
C TRP A 65 -35.16 43.95 -36.98
N THR A 66 -35.12 45.24 -36.63
CA THR A 66 -33.96 45.81 -35.94
C THR A 66 -33.77 45.19 -34.54
N ILE A 67 -34.86 44.85 -33.84
CA ILE A 67 -34.81 44.12 -32.57
C ILE A 67 -34.23 42.70 -32.77
N ILE A 68 -34.71 41.95 -33.76
CA ILE A 68 -34.18 40.61 -34.07
C ILE A 68 -32.70 40.70 -34.43
N LEU A 69 -32.33 41.64 -35.31
CA LEU A 69 -30.95 41.86 -35.71
C LEU A 69 -30.04 42.12 -34.50
N ARG A 70 -30.47 43.00 -33.59
CA ARG A 70 -29.68 43.35 -32.40
C ARG A 70 -29.55 42.19 -31.41
N PHE A 71 -30.67 41.61 -30.99
CA PHE A 71 -30.70 40.69 -29.84
C PHE A 71 -30.58 39.22 -30.20
N GLN A 72 -30.72 38.85 -31.47
CA GLN A 72 -30.65 37.45 -31.90
C GLN A 72 -29.52 37.21 -32.91
N ILE A 73 -29.15 38.20 -33.72
CA ILE A 73 -28.18 37.99 -34.80
C ILE A 73 -26.81 38.56 -34.43
N GLN A 74 -26.76 39.77 -33.87
CA GLN A 74 -25.49 40.50 -33.68
C GLN A 74 -24.48 39.78 -32.78
N ASP A 75 -24.95 38.94 -31.85
CA ASP A 75 -24.11 38.18 -30.92
C ASP A 75 -23.60 36.84 -31.48
N ILE A 76 -23.90 36.52 -32.75
CA ILE A 76 -23.43 35.30 -33.42
C ILE A 76 -21.91 35.41 -33.66
N THR A 77 -21.16 34.58 -32.95
CA THR A 77 -19.71 34.42 -33.14
C THR A 77 -19.38 33.04 -33.67
N ILE A 78 -18.37 32.94 -34.54
CA ILE A 78 -17.85 31.67 -35.07
C ILE A 78 -16.39 31.57 -34.65
N GLU A 79 -16.11 30.63 -33.76
CA GLU A 79 -14.81 30.43 -33.11
C GLU A 79 -13.69 29.95 -34.06
N GLU A 80 -13.99 29.59 -35.31
CA GLU A 80 -13.09 28.84 -36.20
C GLU A 80 -12.32 29.71 -37.22
N VAL A 81 -12.34 31.05 -37.13
CA VAL A 81 -11.65 31.91 -38.13
C VAL A 81 -10.77 32.97 -37.47
N ASP A 82 -9.45 32.80 -37.61
CA ASP A 82 -8.37 33.71 -37.14
C ASP A 82 -8.25 35.03 -37.94
N ASN A 83 -9.21 35.37 -38.81
CA ASN A 83 -9.12 36.57 -39.64
C ASN A 83 -9.71 37.80 -38.94
N GLN A 84 -8.87 38.81 -38.74
CA GLN A 84 -9.11 40.11 -38.09
C GLN A 84 -10.11 41.05 -38.83
N GLU A 85 -10.99 40.54 -39.69
CA GLU A 85 -12.07 41.34 -40.27
C GLU A 85 -13.36 41.08 -39.50
N THR A 86 -13.95 42.15 -38.93
CA THR A 86 -15.28 42.13 -38.32
C THR A 86 -16.32 41.89 -39.42
N LYS A 87 -16.50 40.63 -39.83
CA LYS A 87 -17.59 40.22 -40.70
C LYS A 87 -18.91 40.59 -40.03
N SER A 88 -19.87 41.09 -40.81
CA SER A 88 -21.21 41.39 -40.31
C SER A 88 -21.79 40.14 -39.66
N ALA A 89 -22.60 40.28 -38.61
CA ALA A 89 -23.22 39.12 -37.95
C ALA A 89 -24.10 38.28 -38.89
N LYS A 90 -24.63 38.91 -39.96
CA LYS A 90 -25.27 38.23 -41.08
C LYS A 90 -24.30 37.33 -41.86
N ASP A 91 -23.10 37.83 -42.13
CA ASP A 91 -22.06 37.08 -42.85
C ASP A 91 -21.52 35.93 -41.99
N ALA A 92 -21.45 36.13 -40.67
CA ALA A 92 -21.16 35.05 -39.73
C ALA A 92 -22.24 33.96 -39.85
N LEU A 93 -23.53 34.28 -39.72
CA LEU A 93 -24.58 33.29 -39.89
C LEU A 93 -24.53 32.58 -41.25
N LEU A 94 -24.24 33.31 -42.33
CA LEU A 94 -24.11 32.74 -43.67
C LEU A 94 -22.95 31.75 -43.74
N LEU A 95 -21.79 32.12 -43.20
CA LEU A 95 -20.61 31.28 -43.11
C LEU A 95 -20.90 30.02 -42.28
N TRP A 96 -21.61 30.14 -41.16
CA TRP A 96 -22.03 28.98 -40.38
C TRP A 96 -22.90 28.02 -41.21
N CYS A 97 -23.88 28.55 -41.95
CA CYS A 97 -24.72 27.73 -42.82
C CYS A 97 -23.90 27.01 -43.89
N GLN A 98 -22.96 27.71 -44.53
CA GLN A 98 -22.05 27.14 -45.53
C GLN A 98 -21.18 26.03 -44.93
N MET A 99 -20.57 26.26 -43.77
CA MET A 99 -19.72 25.27 -43.10
C MET A 99 -20.51 24.02 -42.70
N LYS A 100 -21.74 24.18 -42.22
CA LYS A 100 -22.58 23.05 -41.80
C LYS A 100 -23.19 22.27 -42.96
N THR A 101 -23.45 22.93 -44.08
CA THR A 101 -24.01 22.31 -45.30
C THR A 101 -22.96 21.93 -46.33
N ALA A 102 -21.68 22.22 -46.09
CA ALA A 102 -20.58 21.80 -46.96
C ALA A 102 -20.55 20.27 -47.13
N GLY A 103 -20.47 19.82 -48.39
CA GLY A 103 -20.45 18.40 -48.76
C GLY A 103 -21.82 17.76 -48.99
N TYR A 104 -22.93 18.48 -48.75
CA TYR A 104 -24.25 17.96 -49.12
C TYR A 104 -24.53 18.13 -50.61
N PRO A 105 -25.01 17.08 -51.30
CA PRO A 105 -25.31 17.17 -52.73
C PRO A 105 -26.46 18.14 -52.96
N ASN A 106 -26.35 18.94 -54.04
CA ASN A 106 -27.36 19.92 -54.45
C ASN A 106 -27.63 21.06 -53.44
N VAL A 107 -26.78 21.26 -52.43
CA VAL A 107 -26.88 22.40 -51.50
C VAL A 107 -25.71 23.35 -51.69
N ASN A 108 -26.01 24.60 -52.03
CA ASN A 108 -25.03 25.67 -52.11
C ASN A 108 -25.60 26.98 -51.56
N VAL A 109 -25.32 27.24 -50.28
CA VAL A 109 -25.85 28.40 -49.57
C VAL A 109 -25.00 29.63 -49.87
N ARG A 110 -25.50 30.55 -50.70
CA ARG A 110 -24.82 31.81 -51.08
C ARG A 110 -25.54 33.05 -50.58
N ASN A 111 -26.81 32.93 -50.21
CA ASN A 111 -27.66 34.01 -49.74
C ASN A 111 -28.74 33.47 -48.79
N PHE A 112 -29.55 34.36 -48.21
CA PHE A 112 -30.73 34.01 -47.43
C PHE A 112 -32.04 34.17 -48.22
N THR A 113 -32.01 33.97 -49.54
CA THR A 113 -33.20 34.01 -50.39
C THR A 113 -33.30 32.72 -51.21
N THR A 114 -32.86 32.76 -52.46
CA THR A 114 -32.95 31.69 -53.46
C THR A 114 -32.21 30.41 -53.07
N SER A 115 -31.13 30.49 -52.27
CA SER A 115 -30.38 29.32 -51.79
C SER A 115 -31.19 28.39 -50.87
N TRP A 116 -32.30 28.86 -50.30
CA TRP A 116 -33.14 28.10 -49.35
C TRP A 116 -34.45 27.62 -49.97
N ARG A 117 -34.73 28.04 -51.22
CA ARG A 117 -36.02 27.88 -51.90
C ARG A 117 -36.45 26.42 -52.08
N ASP A 118 -35.50 25.52 -52.30
CA ASP A 118 -35.79 24.09 -52.53
C ASP A 118 -35.89 23.27 -51.22
N GLY A 119 -35.71 23.91 -50.06
CA GLY A 119 -35.79 23.29 -48.74
C GLY A 119 -34.63 22.35 -48.39
N LEU A 120 -33.71 22.08 -49.32
CA LEU A 120 -32.61 21.14 -49.09
C LEU A 120 -31.62 21.67 -48.05
N ALA A 121 -31.38 22.98 -48.01
CA ALA A 121 -30.50 23.63 -47.03
C ALA A 121 -31.00 23.46 -45.58
N PHE A 122 -32.31 23.60 -45.33
CA PHE A 122 -32.90 23.39 -44.00
C PHE A 122 -32.74 21.93 -43.53
N ASN A 123 -33.04 20.97 -44.41
CA ASN A 123 -32.87 19.55 -44.12
C ASN A 123 -31.40 19.18 -43.88
N ALA A 124 -30.48 19.76 -44.66
CA ALA A 124 -29.04 19.54 -44.50
C ALA A 124 -28.53 20.07 -43.15
N LEU A 125 -29.00 21.25 -42.71
CA LEU A 125 -28.65 21.79 -41.40
C LEU A 125 -29.10 20.90 -40.25
N ILE A 126 -30.33 20.39 -40.31
CA ILE A 126 -30.86 19.46 -39.32
C ILE A 126 -30.05 18.16 -39.35
N HIS A 127 -29.88 17.55 -40.53
CA HIS A 127 -29.14 16.30 -40.70
C HIS A 127 -27.68 16.41 -40.22
N LYS A 128 -27.01 17.55 -40.44
CA LYS A 128 -25.62 17.74 -40.00
C LYS A 128 -25.45 17.64 -38.48
N HIS A 129 -26.43 18.13 -37.72
CA HIS A 129 -26.38 18.13 -36.26
C HIS A 129 -27.08 16.89 -35.66
N ARG A 130 -28.11 16.39 -36.34
CA ARG A 130 -28.95 15.27 -35.93
C ARG A 130 -29.27 14.38 -37.14
N PRO A 131 -28.32 13.53 -37.58
CA PRO A 131 -28.52 12.65 -38.72
C PRO A 131 -29.69 11.67 -38.54
N ASP A 132 -30.00 11.34 -37.28
CA ASP A 132 -31.08 10.44 -36.90
C ASP A 132 -32.49 10.96 -37.26
N LEU A 133 -32.64 12.26 -37.52
CA LEU A 133 -33.95 12.89 -37.75
C LEU A 133 -34.32 13.03 -39.23
N ILE A 134 -33.37 12.97 -40.14
CA ILE A 134 -33.57 13.26 -41.57
C ILE A 134 -32.94 12.16 -42.41
N GLN A 135 -33.67 11.60 -43.38
CA GLN A 135 -33.09 10.71 -44.38
C GLN A 135 -32.77 11.50 -45.63
N TYR A 136 -31.58 12.13 -45.65
CA TYR A 136 -31.23 13.12 -46.65
C TYR A 136 -31.21 12.56 -48.09
N ASP A 137 -30.76 11.31 -48.26
CA ASP A 137 -30.62 10.66 -49.57
C ASP A 137 -31.96 10.48 -50.32
N LYS A 138 -33.09 10.58 -49.61
CA LYS A 138 -34.43 10.48 -50.20
C LYS A 138 -34.98 11.83 -50.68
N LEU A 139 -34.29 12.93 -50.39
CA LEU A 139 -34.74 14.27 -50.74
C LEU A 139 -34.27 14.63 -52.16
N SER A 140 -35.15 15.28 -52.92
CA SER A 140 -34.87 15.73 -54.28
C SER A 140 -35.24 17.20 -54.44
N ARG A 141 -34.47 17.93 -55.24
CA ARG A 141 -34.69 19.35 -55.54
C ARG A 141 -36.04 19.64 -56.19
N SER A 142 -36.61 18.65 -56.88
CA SER A 142 -37.92 18.76 -57.53
C SER A 142 -39.09 18.92 -56.54
N ASN A 143 -38.93 18.44 -55.29
CA ASN A 143 -39.99 18.40 -54.29
C ASN A 143 -39.81 19.49 -53.22
N ALA A 144 -39.64 20.74 -53.65
CA ALA A 144 -39.32 21.87 -52.78
C ALA A 144 -40.30 22.06 -51.60
N ILE A 145 -41.62 22.09 -51.88
CA ILE A 145 -42.66 22.27 -50.85
C ILE A 145 -42.63 21.15 -49.81
N TYR A 146 -42.44 19.90 -50.25
CA TYR A 146 -42.28 18.76 -49.35
C TYR A 146 -41.03 18.91 -48.48
N ASN A 147 -39.88 19.24 -49.09
CA ASN A 147 -38.62 19.40 -48.35
C ASN A 147 -38.74 20.48 -47.27
N LEU A 148 -39.35 21.62 -47.59
CA LEU A 148 -39.58 22.72 -46.66
C LEU A 148 -40.49 22.29 -45.49
N ASN A 149 -41.68 21.76 -45.79
CA ASN A 149 -42.60 21.29 -44.76
C ASN A 149 -42.01 20.16 -43.91
N HIS A 150 -41.21 19.27 -44.51
CA HIS A 150 -40.52 18.20 -43.79
C HIS A 150 -39.52 18.78 -42.78
N ALA A 151 -38.64 19.71 -43.19
CA ALA A 151 -37.69 20.34 -42.29
C ALA A 151 -38.39 21.09 -41.15
N PHE A 152 -39.47 21.80 -41.44
CA PHE A 152 -40.20 22.61 -40.45
C PHE A 152 -40.93 21.74 -39.45
N THR A 153 -41.58 20.68 -39.92
CA THR A 153 -42.27 19.71 -39.07
C THR A 153 -41.29 18.99 -38.15
N VAL A 154 -40.14 18.55 -38.68
CA VAL A 154 -39.10 17.89 -37.88
C VAL A 154 -38.53 18.86 -36.85
N ALA A 155 -38.27 20.10 -37.22
CA ALA A 155 -37.74 21.11 -36.31
C ALA A 155 -38.73 21.43 -35.17
N GLU A 156 -40.01 21.55 -35.46
CA GLU A 156 -41.03 21.82 -34.44
C GLU A 156 -41.26 20.61 -33.53
N GLN A 157 -41.52 19.44 -34.10
CA GLN A 157 -41.91 18.26 -33.32
C GLN A 157 -40.74 17.60 -32.58
N ARG A 158 -39.52 17.65 -33.14
CA ARG A 158 -38.35 16.92 -32.60
C ARG A 158 -37.32 17.81 -31.95
N LEU A 159 -37.22 19.08 -32.38
CA LEU A 159 -36.26 20.04 -31.83
C LEU A 159 -36.92 21.15 -31.00
N GLY A 160 -38.25 21.31 -31.06
CA GLY A 160 -38.97 22.39 -30.39
C GLY A 160 -38.72 23.77 -31.00
N ILE A 161 -38.21 23.82 -32.24
CA ILE A 161 -38.00 25.07 -32.98
C ILE A 161 -39.32 25.43 -33.65
N MET A 162 -40.00 26.46 -33.14
CA MET A 162 -41.31 26.92 -33.63
C MET A 162 -41.31 27.16 -35.13
N LYS A 163 -42.30 26.63 -35.85
CA LYS A 163 -42.46 26.89 -37.29
C LYS A 163 -42.80 28.38 -37.51
N LEU A 164 -41.83 29.15 -38.02
CA LEU A 164 -42.00 30.59 -38.30
C LEU A 164 -42.37 30.91 -39.76
N LEU A 165 -42.15 29.97 -40.67
CA LEU A 165 -42.34 30.16 -42.11
C LEU A 165 -43.23 29.05 -42.67
N ASP A 166 -44.08 29.39 -43.63
CA ASP A 166 -44.80 28.43 -44.44
C ASP A 166 -44.02 28.11 -45.72
N ALA A 167 -44.21 26.90 -46.26
CA ALA A 167 -43.44 26.44 -47.42
C ALA A 167 -43.77 27.27 -48.66
N GLU A 168 -45.02 27.72 -48.76
CA GLU A 168 -45.57 28.54 -49.83
C GLU A 168 -44.89 29.92 -49.89
N ASP A 169 -44.53 30.50 -48.74
CA ASP A 169 -43.86 31.82 -48.65
C ASP A 169 -42.40 31.78 -49.09
N ILE A 170 -41.79 30.59 -49.07
CA ILE A 170 -40.40 30.38 -49.47
C ILE A 170 -40.32 29.85 -50.89
N PHE A 171 -41.29 29.07 -51.36
CA PHE A 171 -41.33 28.55 -52.73
C PHE A 171 -41.81 29.58 -53.76
N VAL A 172 -41.28 30.81 -53.68
CA VAL A 172 -41.56 31.92 -54.60
C VAL A 172 -40.31 32.31 -55.38
N GLU A 173 -40.45 33.14 -56.41
CA GLU A 173 -39.31 33.59 -57.23
C GLU A 173 -38.25 34.34 -56.41
N TYR A 174 -38.69 35.21 -55.50
CA TYR A 174 -37.84 36.00 -54.61
C TYR A 174 -38.33 35.89 -53.16
N PRO A 175 -37.83 34.91 -52.39
CA PRO A 175 -38.19 34.76 -50.98
C PRO A 175 -37.67 35.94 -50.14
N ASP A 176 -38.41 36.33 -49.10
CA ASP A 176 -38.00 37.41 -48.21
C ASP A 176 -36.78 37.03 -47.38
N GLU A 177 -35.71 37.82 -47.53
CA GLU A 177 -34.42 37.55 -46.89
C GLU A 177 -34.50 37.60 -45.37
N LYS A 178 -35.23 38.58 -44.83
CA LYS A 178 -35.34 38.81 -43.39
C LYS A 178 -36.08 37.68 -42.69
N SER A 179 -37.12 37.16 -43.32
CA SER A 179 -37.92 36.04 -42.84
C SER A 179 -37.08 34.76 -42.76
N ILE A 180 -36.30 34.44 -43.80
CA ILE A 180 -35.39 33.29 -43.80
C ILE A 180 -34.29 33.45 -42.76
N ILE A 181 -33.64 34.61 -42.68
CA ILE A 181 -32.62 34.88 -41.65
C ILE A 181 -33.20 34.66 -40.26
N THR A 182 -34.37 35.25 -39.97
CA THR A 182 -35.02 35.14 -38.65
C THR A 182 -35.23 33.69 -38.26
N TYR A 183 -35.66 32.84 -39.19
CA TYR A 183 -35.86 31.43 -38.90
C TYR A 183 -34.55 30.67 -38.76
N VAL A 184 -33.59 30.87 -39.65
CA VAL A 184 -32.28 30.18 -39.61
C VAL A 184 -31.51 30.52 -38.32
N VAL A 185 -31.64 31.74 -37.78
CA VAL A 185 -31.05 32.15 -36.49
C VAL A 185 -31.56 31.28 -35.34
N THR A 186 -32.84 30.88 -35.36
CA THR A 186 -33.37 29.99 -34.32
C THR A 186 -32.71 28.61 -34.33
N TYR A 187 -32.39 28.07 -35.52
CA TYR A 187 -31.59 26.84 -35.64
C TYR A 187 -30.16 27.02 -35.14
N TYR A 188 -29.52 28.15 -35.47
CA TYR A 188 -28.18 28.47 -34.97
C TYR A 188 -28.16 28.45 -33.44
N HIS A 189 -29.06 29.18 -32.79
CA HIS A 189 -29.11 29.26 -31.31
C HIS A 189 -29.37 27.90 -30.68
N TYR A 190 -30.31 27.13 -31.23
CA TYR A 190 -30.60 25.78 -30.74
C TYR A 190 -29.37 24.87 -30.81
N PHE A 191 -28.73 24.76 -31.98
CA PHE A 191 -27.58 23.87 -32.16
C PHE A 191 -26.32 24.38 -31.46
N SER A 192 -26.15 25.70 -31.35
CA SER A 192 -25.07 26.31 -30.58
C SER A 192 -25.21 25.98 -29.09
N LYS A 193 -26.41 26.15 -28.52
CA LYS A 193 -26.71 25.75 -27.13
C LYS A 193 -26.47 24.26 -26.90
N MET A 194 -26.95 23.40 -27.80
CA MET A 194 -26.75 21.94 -27.71
C MET A 194 -25.25 21.57 -27.72
N LYS A 195 -24.44 22.23 -28.55
CA LYS A 195 -22.97 22.05 -28.57
C LYS A 195 -22.34 22.50 -27.26
N GLN A 196 -22.74 23.66 -26.74
CA GLN A 196 -22.22 24.20 -25.46
C GLN A 196 -22.50 23.26 -24.29
N GLU A 197 -23.72 22.74 -24.17
CA GLU A 197 -24.10 21.77 -23.14
C GLU A 197 -23.26 20.48 -23.21
N THR A 198 -23.01 19.98 -24.43
CA THR A 198 -22.16 18.80 -24.65
C THR A 198 -20.71 19.04 -24.21
N VAL A 199 -20.14 20.21 -24.54
CA VAL A 199 -18.78 20.58 -24.15
C VAL A 199 -18.66 20.75 -22.63
N GLN A 200 -19.65 21.38 -21.99
CA GLN A 200 -19.71 21.49 -20.53
C GLN A 200 -19.77 20.10 -19.88
N GLY A 201 -20.60 19.19 -20.39
CA GLY A 201 -20.67 17.80 -19.93
C GLY A 201 -19.32 17.08 -20.02
N ARG A 202 -18.60 17.22 -21.14
CA ARG A 202 -17.24 16.65 -21.30
C ARG A 202 -16.24 17.25 -20.31
N ARG A 203 -16.27 18.56 -20.09
CA ARG A 203 -15.38 19.24 -19.13
C ARG A 203 -15.61 18.75 -17.70
N ILE A 204 -16.88 18.61 -17.29
CA ILE A 204 -17.24 18.03 -15.98
C ILE A 204 -16.75 16.58 -15.89
N GLY A 205 -16.99 15.77 -16.92
CA GLY A 205 -16.53 14.38 -16.98
C GLY A 205 -15.01 14.25 -16.78
N ASN A 206 -14.22 15.14 -17.39
CA ASN A 206 -12.76 15.16 -17.21
C ASN A 206 -12.36 15.48 -15.77
N VAL A 207 -13.01 16.47 -15.13
CA VAL A 207 -12.72 16.86 -13.74
C VAL A 207 -13.09 15.73 -12.76
N VAL A 208 -14.26 15.11 -12.96
CA VAL A 208 -14.71 13.97 -12.14
C VAL A 208 -13.76 12.78 -12.31
N GLY A 209 -13.37 12.46 -13.55
CA GLY A 209 -12.42 11.39 -13.82
C GLY A 209 -11.07 11.60 -13.12
N GLN A 210 -10.56 12.83 -13.10
CA GLN A 210 -9.34 13.18 -12.35
C GLN A 210 -9.53 13.00 -10.84
N ALA A 211 -10.66 13.44 -10.28
CA ALA A 211 -10.98 13.27 -8.86
C ALA A 211 -11.03 11.79 -8.44
N MET A 212 -11.72 10.95 -9.22
CA MET A 212 -11.80 9.50 -8.98
C MET A 212 -10.41 8.84 -9.01
N GLN A 213 -9.53 9.25 -9.93
CA GLN A 213 -8.19 8.71 -10.00
C GLN A 213 -7.34 9.10 -8.78
N SER A 214 -7.46 10.34 -8.30
CA SER A 214 -6.81 10.80 -7.07
C SER A 214 -7.30 10.01 -5.85
N GLU A 215 -8.60 9.78 -5.73
CA GLU A 215 -9.21 8.98 -4.65
C GLU A 215 -8.71 7.53 -4.66
N LYS A 216 -8.61 6.91 -5.84
CA LYS A 216 -8.03 5.56 -5.98
C LYS A 216 -6.60 5.48 -5.46
N MET A 217 -5.76 6.47 -5.78
CA MET A 217 -4.38 6.52 -5.30
C MET A 217 -4.29 6.72 -3.79
N ILE A 218 -5.18 7.53 -3.21
CA ILE A 218 -5.29 7.72 -1.76
C ILE A 218 -5.62 6.38 -1.08
N HIS A 219 -6.61 5.66 -1.59
CA HIS A 219 -6.99 4.36 -1.04
C HIS A 219 -5.86 3.32 -1.14
N GLU A 220 -5.14 3.31 -2.26
CA GLU A 220 -3.97 2.46 -2.47
C GLU A 220 -2.86 2.78 -1.45
N TYR A 221 -2.52 4.06 -1.28
CA TYR A 221 -1.56 4.50 -0.28
C TYR A 221 -1.96 4.05 1.13
N GLU A 222 -3.21 4.27 1.51
CA GLU A 222 -3.71 3.90 2.83
C GLU A 222 -3.67 2.39 3.08
N THR A 223 -3.98 1.59 2.07
CA THR A 223 -3.97 0.12 2.15
C THR A 223 -2.55 -0.40 2.28
N LEU A 224 -1.64 0.07 1.43
CA LEU A 224 -0.23 -0.31 1.45
C LEU A 224 0.44 0.11 2.77
N THR A 225 0.22 1.34 3.24
CA THR A 225 0.74 1.80 4.54
C THR A 225 0.22 0.92 5.69
N SER A 226 -1.08 0.56 5.69
CA SER A 226 -1.65 -0.29 6.75
C SER A 226 -1.03 -1.70 6.73
N ASN A 227 -0.81 -2.27 5.55
CA ASN A 227 -0.17 -3.57 5.38
C ASN A 227 1.28 -3.57 5.85
N LEU A 228 2.05 -2.54 5.47
CA LEU A 228 3.45 -2.39 5.90
C LEU A 228 3.54 -2.24 7.42
N LEU A 229 2.73 -1.37 8.03
CA LEU A 229 2.72 -1.18 9.48
C LEU A 229 2.30 -2.45 10.23
N LYS A 230 1.35 -3.22 9.68
CA LYS A 230 0.95 -4.52 10.25
C LYS A 230 2.11 -5.52 10.19
N TRP A 231 2.79 -5.61 9.04
CA TRP A 231 3.97 -6.46 8.89
C TRP A 231 5.06 -6.07 9.89
N ILE A 232 5.40 -4.78 10.00
CA ILE A 232 6.38 -4.28 10.97
C ILE A 232 6.04 -4.73 12.40
N LYS A 233 4.79 -4.53 12.83
CA LYS A 233 4.35 -4.93 14.18
C LYS A 233 4.49 -6.44 14.43
N GLN A 234 4.12 -7.26 13.45
CA GLN A 234 4.23 -8.71 13.54
C GLN A 234 5.70 -9.17 13.58
N THR A 235 6.54 -8.59 12.73
CA THR A 235 7.97 -8.87 12.70
C THR A 235 8.65 -8.47 14.00
N ILE A 236 8.33 -7.29 14.56
CA ILE A 236 8.83 -6.88 15.88
C ILE A 236 8.47 -7.92 16.95
N ALA A 237 7.22 -8.39 16.97
CA ALA A 237 6.80 -9.42 17.93
C ALA A 237 7.60 -10.73 17.78
N ALA A 238 7.86 -11.17 16.54
CA ALA A 238 8.67 -12.36 16.27
C ALA A 238 10.14 -12.17 16.67
N LEU A 239 10.73 -11.01 16.37
CA LEU A 239 12.11 -10.66 16.75
C LEU A 239 12.27 -10.46 18.27
N SER A 240 11.20 -10.10 18.96
CA SER A 240 11.21 -9.91 20.43
C SER A 240 11.13 -11.23 21.19
N ASP A 241 10.89 -12.37 20.53
CA ASP A 241 10.96 -13.67 21.19
C ASP A 241 12.38 -13.88 21.77
N ARG A 242 12.44 -14.44 22.98
CA ARG A 242 13.68 -14.74 23.71
C ARG A 242 13.80 -16.23 24.01
N LYS A 243 12.97 -17.06 23.38
CA LYS A 243 13.12 -18.52 23.41
C LYS A 243 14.17 -18.96 22.39
N PHE A 244 15.24 -19.57 22.89
CA PHE A 244 16.31 -20.12 22.07
C PHE A 244 16.30 -21.64 22.13
N ALA A 245 16.79 -22.27 21.06
CA ALA A 245 17.00 -23.70 21.07
C ALA A 245 18.12 -24.05 22.05
N ASN A 246 17.91 -25.05 22.91
CA ASN A 246 18.94 -25.51 23.83
C ASN A 246 19.90 -26.48 23.12
N SER A 247 20.60 -26.01 22.09
CA SER A 247 21.71 -26.74 21.43
C SER A 247 22.44 -25.80 20.48
N LEU A 248 23.75 -26.03 20.30
CA LEU A 248 24.56 -25.25 19.37
C LEU A 248 23.97 -25.26 17.94
N PHE A 249 23.61 -26.45 17.45
CA PHE A 249 22.99 -26.61 16.13
C PHE A 249 21.65 -25.86 16.02
N GLY A 250 20.80 -25.94 17.05
CA GLY A 250 19.51 -25.26 17.06
C GLY A 250 19.65 -23.74 16.98
N VAL A 251 20.60 -23.15 17.72
CA VAL A 251 20.87 -21.70 17.67
C VAL A 251 21.46 -21.29 16.31
N GLN A 252 22.33 -22.11 15.71
CA GLN A 252 22.82 -21.88 14.35
C GLN A 252 21.69 -21.85 13.31
N GLN A 253 20.70 -22.74 13.42
CA GLN A 253 19.51 -22.69 12.55
C GLN A 253 18.68 -21.42 12.77
N GLN A 254 18.51 -20.98 14.02
CA GLN A 254 17.84 -19.71 14.33
C GLN A 254 18.60 -18.50 13.75
N LEU A 255 19.93 -18.52 13.75
CA LEU A 255 20.77 -17.49 13.13
C LEU A 255 20.64 -17.49 11.61
N LEU A 256 20.58 -18.66 10.96
CA LEU A 256 20.34 -18.78 9.53
C LEU A 256 18.97 -18.20 9.14
N ALA A 257 17.91 -18.52 9.89
CA ALA A 257 16.59 -17.95 9.67
C ALA A 257 16.60 -16.42 9.83
N PHE A 258 17.30 -15.89 10.84
CA PHE A 258 17.46 -14.46 11.03
C PHE A 258 18.22 -13.79 9.87
N ASN A 259 19.26 -14.42 9.33
CA ASN A 259 19.97 -13.93 8.15
C ASN A 259 19.09 -13.96 6.88
N SER A 260 18.27 -15.00 6.71
CA SER A 260 17.27 -15.06 5.63
C SER A 260 16.29 -13.89 5.70
N TYR A 261 15.76 -13.61 6.89
CA TYR A 261 14.92 -12.43 7.12
C TYR A 261 15.63 -11.12 6.68
N ARG A 262 16.89 -10.92 7.11
CA ARG A 262 17.66 -9.70 6.80
C ARG A 262 17.98 -9.52 5.32
N THR A 263 18.25 -10.63 4.62
CA THR A 263 18.77 -10.60 3.25
C THR A 263 17.71 -10.80 2.18
N VAL A 264 16.59 -11.43 2.52
CA VAL A 264 15.53 -11.78 1.56
C VAL A 264 14.22 -11.07 1.89
N GLU A 265 13.75 -11.13 3.13
CA GLU A 265 12.40 -10.64 3.48
C GLU A 265 12.33 -9.13 3.75
N LYS A 266 13.32 -8.56 4.47
CA LYS A 266 13.37 -7.14 4.84
C LYS A 266 13.62 -6.20 3.64
N PRO A 267 14.54 -6.49 2.70
CA PRO A 267 14.86 -5.56 1.61
C PRO A 267 13.67 -5.11 0.74
N PRO A 268 12.76 -5.99 0.26
CA PRO A 268 11.59 -5.53 -0.50
C PRO A 268 10.65 -4.64 0.34
N LYS A 269 10.59 -4.82 1.65
CA LYS A 269 9.80 -3.97 2.56
C LYS A 269 10.40 -2.58 2.75
N PHE A 270 11.73 -2.46 2.68
CA PHE A 270 12.39 -1.16 2.65
C PHE A 270 12.10 -0.40 1.35
N VAL A 271 12.05 -1.11 0.21
CA VAL A 271 11.65 -0.52 -1.07
C VAL A 271 10.18 -0.09 -1.03
N GLU A 272 9.29 -0.91 -0.45
CA GLU A 272 7.87 -0.57 -0.25
C GLU A 272 7.70 0.72 0.57
N LYS A 273 8.46 0.88 1.65
CA LYS A 273 8.52 2.12 2.45
C LYS A 273 8.88 3.34 1.58
N GLY A 274 9.92 3.25 0.76
CA GLY A 274 10.32 4.34 -0.14
C GLY A 274 9.26 4.65 -1.19
N ASN A 275 8.62 3.62 -1.75
CA ASN A 275 7.55 3.78 -2.73
C ASN A 275 6.32 4.49 -2.14
N LEU A 276 6.01 4.31 -0.86
CA LEU A 276 4.93 5.03 -0.19
C LEU A 276 5.21 6.54 -0.08
N GLU A 277 6.45 6.94 0.16
CA GLU A 277 6.87 8.35 0.17
C GLU A 277 6.68 8.98 -1.22
N ILE A 278 7.11 8.28 -2.26
CA ILE A 278 6.94 8.69 -3.67
C ILE A 278 5.45 8.78 -4.04
N LEU A 279 4.65 7.79 -3.63
CA LEU A 279 3.21 7.75 -3.90
C LEU A 279 2.50 8.95 -3.25
N LEU A 280 2.80 9.23 -1.98
CA LEU A 280 2.23 10.40 -1.28
C LEU A 280 2.60 11.71 -1.96
N PHE A 281 3.88 11.88 -2.34
CA PHE A 281 4.32 13.05 -3.09
C PHE A 281 3.57 13.20 -4.42
N THR A 282 3.37 12.09 -5.13
CA THR A 282 2.64 12.07 -6.41
C THR A 282 1.18 12.47 -6.24
N ILE A 283 0.51 11.93 -5.21
CA ILE A 283 -0.88 12.31 -4.84
C ILE A 283 -0.93 13.82 -4.56
N GLN A 284 -0.06 14.31 -3.69
CA GLN A 284 -0.04 15.73 -3.30
C GLN A 284 0.25 16.67 -4.47
N SER A 285 1.20 16.31 -5.33
CA SER A 285 1.52 17.06 -6.55
C SER A 285 0.32 17.13 -7.50
N ARG A 286 -0.34 15.99 -7.75
CA ARG A 286 -1.54 15.93 -8.58
C ARG A 286 -2.70 16.74 -8.02
N MET A 287 -2.93 16.69 -6.71
CA MET A 287 -4.00 17.47 -6.07
C MET A 287 -3.75 18.97 -6.18
N ARG A 288 -2.48 19.41 -6.10
CA ARG A 288 -2.11 20.81 -6.34
C ARG A 288 -2.37 21.25 -7.78
N THR A 289 -1.95 20.47 -8.77
CA THR A 289 -2.13 20.83 -10.18
C THR A 289 -3.59 20.84 -10.62
N THR A 290 -4.44 20.04 -9.96
CA THR A 290 -5.88 19.98 -10.20
C THR A 290 -6.69 20.93 -9.32
N ASN A 291 -6.04 21.79 -8.53
CA ASN A 291 -6.66 22.71 -7.57
C ASN A 291 -7.62 22.02 -6.57
N GLN A 292 -7.34 20.77 -6.23
CA GLN A 292 -8.04 20.01 -5.21
C GLN A 292 -7.44 20.26 -3.82
N ARG A 293 -8.22 20.05 -2.76
CA ARG A 293 -7.73 20.13 -1.39
C ARG A 293 -6.62 19.09 -1.19
N MET A 294 -5.45 19.53 -0.72
CA MET A 294 -4.31 18.65 -0.48
C MET A 294 -4.67 17.54 0.50
N TYR A 295 -4.34 16.30 0.13
CA TYR A 295 -4.51 15.14 0.99
C TYR A 295 -3.43 15.10 2.08
N PHE A 296 -3.90 14.90 3.31
CA PHE A 296 -3.07 14.64 4.49
C PHE A 296 -3.46 13.27 5.03
N PRO A 297 -2.51 12.33 5.16
CA PRO A 297 -2.80 11.02 5.72
C PRO A 297 -3.38 11.11 7.14
N PRO A 298 -4.32 10.22 7.51
CA PRO A 298 -4.82 10.15 8.87
C PRO A 298 -3.71 9.77 9.87
N GLU A 299 -3.91 10.10 11.14
CA GLU A 299 -2.99 9.74 12.23
C GLU A 299 -2.70 8.23 12.22
N GLY A 300 -1.43 7.87 12.40
CA GLY A 300 -0.97 6.49 12.33
C GLY A 300 -0.67 5.97 10.93
N LYS A 301 -1.00 6.72 9.87
CA LYS A 301 -0.61 6.41 8.47
C LYS A 301 0.30 7.48 7.86
N THR A 302 0.86 8.38 8.65
CA THR A 302 1.77 9.40 8.14
C THR A 302 3.15 8.80 7.83
N ILE A 303 3.93 9.47 6.98
CA ILE A 303 5.33 9.07 6.71
C ILE A 303 6.16 9.07 8.00
N SER A 304 5.90 10.00 8.91
CA SER A 304 6.56 10.03 10.22
C SER A 304 6.23 8.78 11.05
N ASP A 305 4.99 8.31 11.03
CA ASP A 305 4.59 7.08 11.73
C ASP A 305 5.27 5.84 11.13
N ILE A 306 5.39 5.77 9.80
CA ILE A 306 6.11 4.70 9.11
C ILE A 306 7.58 4.72 9.49
N ASN A 307 8.22 5.89 9.50
CA ASN A 307 9.62 6.03 9.89
C ASN A 307 9.84 5.60 11.35
N ARG A 308 8.99 6.06 12.28
CA ARG A 308 9.06 5.67 13.70
C ARG A 308 8.86 4.16 13.91
N ALA A 309 7.92 3.55 13.17
CA ALA A 309 7.71 2.11 13.20
C ALA A 309 8.92 1.34 12.66
N TRP A 310 9.54 1.86 11.59
CA TRP A 310 10.75 1.28 11.00
C TRP A 310 11.96 1.37 11.95
N GLU A 311 12.18 2.49 12.62
CA GLU A 311 13.21 2.65 13.65
C GLU A 311 13.00 1.64 14.80
N SER A 312 11.76 1.42 15.21
CA SER A 312 11.42 0.42 16.23
C SER A 312 11.73 -1.00 15.76
N LEU A 313 11.54 -1.31 14.48
CA LEU A 313 11.93 -2.59 13.87
C LEU A 313 13.44 -2.78 13.89
N GLU A 314 14.21 -1.75 13.51
CA GLU A 314 15.67 -1.81 13.51
C GLU A 314 16.24 -2.00 14.93
N LYS A 315 15.63 -1.37 15.92
CA LYS A 315 15.97 -1.61 17.33
C LYS A 315 15.71 -3.08 17.72
N ALA A 316 14.53 -3.62 17.42
CA ALA A 316 14.20 -5.01 17.72
C ALA A 316 15.11 -6.02 16.98
N GLU A 317 15.51 -5.70 15.74
CA GLU A 317 16.47 -6.48 14.97
C GLU A 317 17.84 -6.51 15.63
N HIS A 318 18.35 -5.35 16.08
CA HIS A 318 19.63 -5.27 16.77
C HIS A 318 19.63 -6.06 18.09
N GLU A 319 18.57 -5.93 18.89
CA GLU A 319 18.43 -6.68 20.13
C GLU A 319 18.35 -8.21 19.89
N ARG A 320 17.68 -8.64 18.81
CA ARG A 320 17.61 -10.06 18.43
C ARG A 320 18.98 -10.58 17.98
N GLU A 321 19.74 -9.79 17.22
CA GLU A 321 21.09 -10.15 16.80
C GLU A 321 22.02 -10.36 17.98
N LEU A 322 22.01 -9.43 18.95
CA LEU A 322 22.80 -9.55 20.18
C LEU A 322 22.41 -10.80 20.97
N ALA A 323 21.12 -11.01 21.21
CA ALA A 323 20.64 -12.14 21.99
C ALA A 323 20.97 -13.50 21.33
N LEU A 324 20.89 -13.60 20.00
CA LEU A 324 21.30 -14.81 19.27
C LEU A 324 22.81 -15.06 19.37
N ARG A 325 23.63 -14.00 19.29
CA ARG A 325 25.09 -14.12 19.43
C ARG A 325 25.50 -14.52 20.84
N ASP A 326 24.90 -13.93 21.86
CA ASP A 326 25.18 -14.25 23.26
C ASP A 326 24.81 -15.70 23.57
N GLU A 327 23.65 -16.17 23.11
CA GLU A 327 23.25 -17.57 23.29
C GLU A 327 24.14 -18.52 22.48
N LEU A 328 24.57 -18.14 21.27
CA LEU A 328 25.51 -18.96 20.49
C LEU A 328 26.83 -19.16 21.24
N ILE A 329 27.40 -18.09 21.78
CA ILE A 329 28.63 -18.15 22.59
C ILE A 329 28.40 -18.99 23.84
N ARG A 330 27.23 -18.88 24.49
CA ARG A 330 26.87 -19.69 25.65
C ARG A 330 26.86 -21.18 25.30
N GLN A 331 26.19 -21.56 24.20
CA GLN A 331 26.13 -22.95 23.73
C GLN A 331 27.53 -23.48 23.35
N GLU A 332 28.37 -22.69 22.67
CA GLU A 332 29.75 -23.09 22.35
C GLU A 332 30.59 -23.35 23.62
N LYS A 333 30.46 -22.49 24.65
CA LYS A 333 31.13 -22.69 25.94
C LYS A 333 30.67 -23.97 26.63
N LEU A 334 29.37 -24.27 26.59
CA LEU A 334 28.84 -25.50 27.17
C LEU A 334 29.34 -26.75 26.46
N GLU A 335 29.41 -26.75 25.13
CA GLU A 335 30.01 -27.86 24.39
C GLU A 335 31.50 -28.05 24.71
N GLN A 336 32.26 -26.96 24.85
CA GLN A 336 33.65 -27.04 25.28
C GLN A 336 33.81 -27.60 26.70
N LEU A 337 32.92 -27.20 27.61
CA LEU A 337 32.89 -27.70 28.99
C LEU A 337 32.52 -29.18 29.05
N ALA A 338 31.51 -29.60 28.28
CA ALA A 338 31.10 -31.00 28.13
C ALA A 338 32.23 -31.86 27.53
N ALA A 339 32.92 -31.38 26.50
CA ALA A 339 34.08 -32.06 25.94
C ALA A 339 35.24 -32.17 26.96
N ARG A 340 35.44 -31.16 27.81
CA ARG A 340 36.43 -31.21 28.90
C ARG A 340 36.01 -32.20 29.98
N PHE A 341 34.72 -32.26 30.32
CA PHE A 341 34.16 -33.27 31.23
C PHE A 341 34.44 -34.67 30.70
N ASP A 342 34.10 -34.96 29.43
CA ASP A 342 34.27 -36.28 28.83
C ASP A 342 35.73 -36.75 28.83
N ARG A 343 36.67 -35.85 28.49
CA ARG A 343 38.12 -36.15 28.56
C ARG A 343 38.56 -36.43 30.00
N LYS A 344 38.11 -35.62 30.96
CA LYS A 344 38.46 -35.82 32.37
C LYS A 344 37.89 -37.13 32.88
N ALA A 345 36.61 -37.39 32.68
CA ALA A 345 35.91 -38.59 33.11
C ALA A 345 36.61 -39.86 32.59
N GLY A 346 36.93 -39.94 31.30
CA GLY A 346 37.63 -41.10 30.73
C GLY A 346 38.99 -41.38 31.39
N LEU A 347 39.76 -40.34 31.72
CA LEU A 347 41.03 -40.50 32.44
C LEU A 347 40.83 -41.06 33.87
N ARG A 348 39.76 -40.65 34.56
CA ARG A 348 39.47 -41.13 35.92
C ARG A 348 38.93 -42.55 35.88
N GLU A 349 38.03 -42.86 34.96
CA GLU A 349 37.51 -44.22 34.75
C GLU A 349 38.65 -45.23 34.52
N THR A 350 39.64 -44.86 33.70
CA THR A 350 40.84 -45.68 33.45
C THR A 350 41.66 -45.88 34.72
N TRP A 351 42.03 -44.80 35.40
CA TRP A 351 42.83 -44.86 36.63
C TRP A 351 42.13 -45.64 37.75
N LEU A 352 40.82 -45.44 37.93
CA LEU A 352 40.01 -46.15 38.92
C LEU A 352 39.99 -47.65 38.64
N SER A 353 39.77 -48.04 37.39
CA SER A 353 39.74 -49.45 36.99
C SER A 353 41.10 -50.14 37.20
N GLU A 354 42.20 -49.46 36.88
CA GLU A 354 43.55 -49.96 37.10
C GLU A 354 43.87 -50.14 38.60
N ASN A 355 43.52 -49.16 39.43
CA ASN A 355 43.76 -49.23 40.88
C ASN A 355 42.85 -50.24 41.57
N GLN A 356 41.60 -50.40 41.15
CA GLN A 356 40.73 -51.46 41.65
C GLN A 356 41.34 -52.84 41.41
N ARG A 357 41.90 -53.06 40.21
CA ARG A 357 42.60 -54.31 39.88
C ARG A 357 43.85 -54.51 40.74
N LEU A 358 44.62 -53.44 41.00
CA LEU A 358 45.81 -53.48 41.85
C LEU A 358 45.46 -53.85 43.31
N VAL A 359 44.47 -53.18 43.89
CA VAL A 359 44.04 -53.38 45.30
C VAL A 359 43.30 -54.72 45.49
N SER A 360 42.76 -55.31 44.42
CA SER A 360 42.18 -56.65 44.50
C SER A 360 43.21 -57.76 44.73
N GLN A 361 44.51 -57.47 44.59
CA GLN A 361 45.58 -58.44 44.82
C GLN A 361 46.17 -58.29 46.22
N ASP A 362 46.19 -59.38 46.98
CA ASP A 362 46.69 -59.35 48.36
C ASP A 362 48.23 -59.32 48.39
N ASN A 363 48.89 -60.31 47.78
CA ASN A 363 50.36 -60.39 47.68
C ASN A 363 51.08 -60.13 49.01
N PHE A 364 50.55 -60.66 50.12
CA PHE A 364 51.05 -60.37 51.47
C PHE A 364 52.37 -61.07 51.82
N GLY A 365 52.68 -62.19 51.17
CA GLY A 365 53.84 -63.03 51.52
C GLY A 365 53.49 -64.12 52.53
N PHE A 366 54.50 -64.88 52.96
CA PHE A 366 54.33 -66.07 53.79
C PHE A 366 55.09 -66.02 55.13
N ASP A 367 55.82 -64.93 55.39
CA ASP A 367 56.57 -64.71 56.62
C ASP A 367 56.27 -63.34 57.22
N LEU A 368 56.54 -63.15 58.52
CA LEU A 368 56.22 -61.90 59.21
C LEU A 368 56.86 -60.65 58.56
N PRO A 369 58.15 -60.66 58.15
CA PRO A 369 58.77 -59.52 57.49
C PRO A 369 58.12 -59.14 56.15
N SER A 370 57.71 -60.12 55.33
CA SER A 370 57.05 -59.86 54.05
C SER A 370 55.65 -59.26 54.24
N VAL A 371 54.90 -59.73 55.23
CA VAL A 371 53.57 -59.18 55.55
C VAL A 371 53.67 -57.77 56.13
N GLU A 372 54.65 -57.49 56.99
CA GLU A 372 54.93 -56.13 57.48
C GLU A 372 55.35 -55.17 56.34
N ALA A 373 56.15 -55.65 55.38
CA ALA A 373 56.48 -54.88 54.19
C ALA A 373 55.25 -54.63 53.30
N ALA A 374 54.35 -55.61 53.17
CA ALA A 374 53.09 -55.45 52.46
C ALA A 374 52.16 -54.43 53.15
N ALA A 375 52.20 -54.33 54.48
CA ALA A 375 51.49 -53.31 55.27
C ALA A 375 51.97 -51.90 54.95
N LYS A 376 53.29 -51.65 54.98
CA LYS A 376 53.86 -50.36 54.59
C LYS A 376 53.51 -49.99 53.14
N LYS A 377 53.52 -50.97 52.24
CA LYS A 377 53.10 -50.76 50.85
C LYS A 377 51.61 -50.43 50.74
N HIS A 378 50.75 -51.05 51.55
CA HIS A 378 49.32 -50.74 51.58
C HIS A 378 49.07 -49.30 52.07
N GLU A 379 49.75 -48.86 53.12
CA GLU A 379 49.66 -47.50 53.65
C GLU A 379 50.05 -46.43 52.61
N ALA A 380 51.10 -46.70 51.82
CA ALA A 380 51.48 -45.83 50.70
C ALA A 380 50.38 -45.77 49.62
N ILE A 381 49.78 -46.91 49.28
CA ILE A 381 48.67 -46.98 48.31
C ILE A 381 47.43 -46.22 48.83
N GLU A 382 47.08 -46.37 50.12
CA GLU A 382 45.97 -45.62 50.73
C GLU A 382 46.21 -44.12 50.62
N THR A 383 47.41 -43.66 50.97
CA THR A 383 47.77 -42.23 50.91
C THR A 383 47.62 -41.69 49.48
N ASP A 384 48.13 -42.41 48.48
CA ASP A 384 48.03 -42.04 47.07
C ASP A 384 46.58 -42.02 46.57
N ILE A 385 45.77 -43.00 47.01
CA ILE A 385 44.36 -43.07 46.61
C ILE A 385 43.58 -41.93 47.26
N TYR A 386 43.71 -41.68 48.57
CA TYR A 386 43.01 -40.58 49.22
C TYR A 386 43.40 -39.21 48.63
N ALA A 387 44.67 -39.01 48.25
CA ALA A 387 45.09 -37.80 47.53
C ALA A 387 44.41 -37.62 46.16
N TYR A 388 43.90 -38.71 45.56
CA TYR A 388 43.20 -38.67 44.28
C TYR A 388 41.74 -38.18 44.39
N GLU A 389 41.16 -38.14 45.59
CA GLU A 389 39.76 -37.75 45.81
C GLU A 389 39.41 -36.39 45.18
N GLU A 390 40.30 -35.40 45.31
CA GLU A 390 40.12 -34.06 44.76
C GLU A 390 39.87 -34.11 43.23
N ARG A 391 40.52 -35.04 42.52
CA ARG A 391 40.37 -35.21 41.08
C ARG A 391 39.03 -35.83 40.69
N VAL A 392 38.43 -36.62 41.58
CA VAL A 392 37.08 -37.17 41.42
C VAL A 392 36.05 -36.08 41.71
N GLN A 393 36.23 -35.30 42.78
CA GLN A 393 35.38 -34.16 43.10
C GLN A 393 35.39 -33.09 41.99
N ALA A 394 36.53 -32.88 41.32
CA ALA A 394 36.62 -31.97 40.19
C ALA A 394 35.74 -32.39 38.99
N ILE A 395 35.39 -33.68 38.84
CA ILE A 395 34.42 -34.14 37.82
C ILE A 395 33.00 -33.78 38.26
N VAL A 396 32.67 -34.03 39.53
CA VAL A 396 31.36 -33.70 40.10
C VAL A 396 31.07 -32.21 39.96
N ALA A 397 32.06 -31.37 40.26
CA ALA A 397 31.95 -29.92 40.11
C ALA A 397 31.63 -29.49 38.66
N VAL A 398 32.31 -30.08 37.66
CA VAL A 398 32.05 -29.76 36.23
C VAL A 398 30.68 -30.26 35.79
N ALA A 399 30.25 -31.45 36.25
CA ALA A 399 28.90 -31.93 35.96
C ALA A 399 27.82 -31.01 36.56
N GLN A 400 28.04 -30.51 37.78
CA GLN A 400 27.15 -29.57 38.44
C GLN A 400 27.09 -28.22 37.71
N GLU A 401 28.22 -27.74 37.20
CA GLU A 401 28.28 -26.52 36.38
C GLU A 401 27.44 -26.68 35.10
N LEU A 402 27.59 -27.80 34.39
CA LEU A 402 26.78 -28.13 33.20
C LEU A 402 25.28 -28.24 33.52
N GLU A 403 24.93 -28.78 34.68
CA GLU A 403 23.54 -28.87 35.15
C GLU A 403 22.96 -27.48 35.42
N THR A 404 23.71 -26.63 36.12
CA THR A 404 23.30 -25.27 36.48
C THR A 404 23.07 -24.41 35.24
N GLU A 405 23.90 -24.60 34.21
CA GLU A 405 23.78 -23.93 32.93
C GLU A 405 22.77 -24.59 31.95
N ASN A 406 22.02 -25.60 32.40
CA ASN A 406 20.99 -26.29 31.62
C ASN A 406 21.52 -26.87 30.30
N TYR A 407 22.66 -27.57 30.34
CA TYR A 407 23.21 -28.25 29.16
C TYR A 407 22.22 -29.29 28.60
N HIS A 408 22.11 -29.36 27.27
CA HIS A 408 21.08 -30.14 26.59
C HIS A 408 21.17 -31.65 26.84
N ASP A 409 22.38 -32.18 26.95
CA ASP A 409 22.64 -33.60 27.19
C ASP A 409 23.08 -33.87 28.64
N ILE A 410 22.45 -33.16 29.59
CA ILE A 410 22.78 -33.26 31.01
C ILE A 410 22.57 -34.68 31.58
N ALA A 411 21.59 -35.43 31.06
CA ALA A 411 21.33 -36.80 31.51
C ALA A 411 22.54 -37.73 31.27
N ARG A 412 23.22 -37.61 30.11
CA ARG A 412 24.45 -38.36 29.81
C ARG A 412 25.58 -37.98 30.76
N ILE A 413 25.74 -36.69 31.03
CA ILE A 413 26.77 -36.16 31.93
C ILE A 413 26.55 -36.69 33.35
N GLN A 414 25.31 -36.65 33.86
CA GLN A 414 24.96 -37.16 35.19
C GLN A 414 25.19 -38.68 35.29
N ALA A 415 24.72 -39.46 34.31
CA ALA A 415 24.94 -40.91 34.31
C ALA A 415 26.43 -41.27 34.34
N ARG A 416 27.26 -40.54 33.59
CA ARG A 416 28.71 -40.76 33.56
C ARG A 416 29.39 -40.30 34.86
N ARG A 417 28.97 -39.19 35.45
CA ARG A 417 29.42 -38.75 36.78
C ARG A 417 29.14 -39.83 37.82
N ASP A 418 27.92 -40.37 37.83
CA ASP A 418 27.49 -41.38 38.80
C ASP A 418 28.28 -42.70 38.62
N ASN A 419 28.63 -43.05 37.38
CA ASN A 419 29.53 -44.17 37.11
C ASN A 419 30.92 -43.96 37.74
N VAL A 420 31.52 -42.77 37.60
CA VAL A 420 32.81 -42.45 38.21
C VAL A 420 32.74 -42.54 39.74
N LEU A 421 31.68 -41.99 40.35
CA LEU A 421 31.48 -42.07 41.81
C LEU A 421 31.30 -43.51 42.29
N ARG A 422 30.55 -44.33 41.53
CA ARG A 422 30.40 -45.76 41.83
C ARG A 422 31.74 -46.49 41.79
N LEU A 423 32.58 -46.22 40.78
CA LEU A 423 33.93 -46.81 40.71
C LEU A 423 34.81 -46.34 41.87
N TRP A 424 34.73 -45.06 42.24
CA TRP A 424 35.45 -44.52 43.40
C TRP A 424 35.06 -45.21 44.70
N ASN A 425 33.76 -45.29 44.99
CA ASN A 425 33.27 -45.94 46.21
C ASN A 425 33.67 -47.42 46.26
N TYR A 426 33.60 -48.13 45.14
CA TYR A 426 34.04 -49.52 45.06
C TYR A 426 35.56 -49.68 45.33
N LEU A 427 36.39 -48.75 44.86
CA LEU A 427 37.82 -48.76 45.18
C LEU A 427 38.07 -48.57 46.69
N LEU A 428 37.33 -47.68 47.34
CA LEU A 428 37.42 -47.47 48.79
C LEU A 428 36.98 -48.72 49.57
N GLU A 429 35.96 -49.43 49.12
CA GLU A 429 35.54 -50.71 49.70
C GLU A 429 36.63 -51.78 49.56
N LEU A 430 37.25 -51.90 48.38
CA LEU A 430 38.36 -52.83 48.15
C LEU A 430 39.57 -52.51 49.03
N LEU A 431 39.88 -51.23 49.22
CA LEU A 431 40.97 -50.80 50.12
C LEU A 431 40.72 -51.25 51.55
N ARG A 432 39.52 -50.95 52.09
CA ARG A 432 39.13 -51.37 53.44
C ARG A 432 39.17 -52.89 53.60
N ALA A 433 38.63 -53.62 52.63
CA ALA A 433 38.64 -55.08 52.67
C ALA A 433 40.06 -55.66 52.61
N ARG A 434 40.95 -55.10 51.78
CA ARG A 434 42.37 -55.50 51.72
C ARG A 434 43.09 -55.18 53.03
N ARG A 435 42.81 -54.04 53.66
CA ARG A 435 43.37 -53.67 54.96
C ARG A 435 43.01 -54.69 56.04
N THR A 436 41.73 -55.03 56.17
CA THR A 436 41.29 -56.04 57.15
C THR A 436 41.98 -57.38 56.92
N ARG A 437 42.02 -57.87 55.67
CA ARG A 437 42.73 -59.14 55.36
C ARG A 437 44.23 -59.08 55.68
N LEU A 438 44.86 -57.93 55.50
CA LEU A 438 46.27 -57.71 55.80
C LEU A 438 46.53 -57.69 57.31
N GLU A 439 45.68 -57.00 58.08
CA GLU A 439 45.73 -56.98 59.55
C GLU A 439 45.53 -58.39 60.14
N ASP A 440 44.58 -59.16 59.60
CA ASP A 440 44.39 -60.58 59.96
C ASP A 440 45.64 -61.42 59.65
N SER A 441 46.27 -61.19 58.49
CA SER A 441 47.51 -61.88 58.10
C SER A 441 48.70 -61.50 58.97
N ILE A 442 48.83 -60.24 59.39
CA ILE A 442 49.88 -59.79 60.34
C ILE A 442 49.69 -60.53 61.66
N THR A 443 48.47 -60.50 62.20
CA THR A 443 48.13 -61.14 63.47
C THR A 443 48.44 -62.63 63.41
N LEU A 444 48.06 -63.32 62.33
CA LEU A 444 48.36 -64.73 62.12
C LEU A 444 49.88 -65.00 62.12
N GLN A 445 50.67 -64.21 61.39
CA GLN A 445 52.12 -64.40 61.36
C GLN A 445 52.81 -64.08 62.70
N GLN A 446 52.31 -63.09 63.44
CA GLN A 446 52.78 -62.82 64.81
C GLN A 446 52.52 -64.02 65.73
N THR A 447 51.32 -64.60 65.69
CA THR A 447 51.01 -65.80 66.48
C THR A 447 51.88 -67.00 66.08
N PHE A 448 52.19 -67.19 64.79
CA PHE A 448 53.12 -68.24 64.36
C PHE A 448 54.53 -68.00 64.87
N GLN A 449 55.03 -66.77 64.82
CA GLN A 449 56.35 -66.42 65.34
C GLN A 449 56.44 -66.62 66.85
N GLU A 450 55.39 -66.28 67.60
CA GLU A 450 55.27 -66.57 69.04
C GLU A 450 55.25 -68.08 69.31
N MET A 451 54.51 -68.86 68.54
CA MET A 451 54.51 -70.33 68.66
C MET A 451 55.89 -70.93 68.41
N ILE A 452 56.61 -70.46 67.38
CA ILE A 452 57.98 -70.91 67.09
C ILE A 452 58.90 -70.56 68.25
N TYR A 453 58.83 -69.33 68.78
CA TYR A 453 59.60 -68.93 69.95
C TYR A 453 59.30 -69.79 71.19
N ILE A 454 58.02 -70.09 71.45
CA ILE A 454 57.61 -70.98 72.54
C ILE A 454 58.14 -72.40 72.33
N LEU A 455 58.09 -72.92 71.10
CA LEU A 455 58.64 -74.25 70.78
C LEU A 455 60.15 -74.32 71.00
N ASP A 456 60.89 -73.33 70.51
CA ASP A 456 62.34 -73.23 70.69
C ASP A 456 62.71 -73.16 72.18
N THR A 457 62.01 -72.31 72.96
CA THR A 457 62.24 -72.24 74.42
C THR A 457 61.88 -73.54 75.15
N MET A 458 60.82 -74.24 74.73
CA MET A 458 60.48 -75.56 75.27
C MET A 458 61.57 -76.60 74.96
N GLU A 459 62.15 -76.55 73.77
CA GLU A 459 63.23 -77.45 73.35
C GLU A 459 64.54 -77.15 74.12
N GLU A 460 64.89 -75.88 74.31
CA GLU A 460 66.00 -75.45 75.17
C GLU A 460 65.81 -75.87 76.63
N LEU A 461 64.60 -75.72 77.18
CA LEU A 461 64.26 -76.19 78.53
C LEU A 461 64.38 -77.72 78.63
N LYS A 462 63.92 -78.45 77.61
CA LYS A 462 64.05 -79.91 77.55
C LYS A 462 65.52 -80.33 77.53
N VAL A 463 66.36 -79.70 76.68
CA VAL A 463 67.81 -79.93 76.65
C VAL A 463 68.43 -79.62 78.01
N SER A 464 68.06 -78.51 78.65
CA SER A 464 68.57 -78.12 79.97
C SER A 464 68.21 -79.15 81.05
N ILE A 465 66.98 -79.68 81.03
CA ILE A 465 66.53 -80.74 81.96
C ILE A 465 67.30 -82.05 81.72
N PHE A 466 67.56 -82.43 80.47
CA PHE A 466 68.35 -83.63 80.15
C PHE A 466 69.85 -83.48 80.39
N SER A 467 70.37 -82.25 80.53
CA SER A 467 71.79 -81.98 80.81
C SER A 467 72.13 -81.94 82.31
N ILE A 468 71.12 -82.09 83.19
CA ILE A 468 71.24 -82.06 84.67
C ILE A 468 71.15 -83.48 85.28
N ASN A 469 70.95 -84.52 84.46
CA ASN A 469 71.20 -85.93 84.81
C ASN A 469 72.46 -86.42 84.11
#